data_AF-A0A3S0CJN9-F1
#
_entry.id   AF-A0A3S0CJN9-F1
#
_cell.length_a   1.000
_cell.length_b   1.000
_cell.length_c   1.000
_cell.angle_alpha   90.00
_cell.angle_beta   90.00
_cell.angle_gamma   90.00
#
_symmetry.space_group_name_H-M   'P 1'
#
loop_
_entity.id
_entity.type
_entity.pdbx_description
1 polymer ?
#
loop_
_entity_poly.entity_id
_entity_poly.type
_entity_poly.pdbx_seq_one_letter_code
_entity_poly.pdbx_strand_id
1 'polypeptide(L)'
;MQIPASTRRKTEQQRRDAARELPKTRLCGRVVLAVLAGPDELDRALAGLRSGLGGGWHLVTAFQFMSGQQAFFSAQCEDDAAKSDLLLAHRIAKASAEAQAITRLDLEVLKAVCAAAKTKVAHSAADVEAHHG
;
A
#
# COMPACT_ATOMS: atom_id res chain seq x y z
N MET A 1 -17.01 15.74 -15.61
CA MET A 1 -16.11 16.57 -14.77
C MET A 1 -14.77 16.70 -15.48
N GLN A 2 -14.27 17.92 -15.72
CA GLN A 2 -12.92 18.12 -16.26
C GLN A 2 -11.90 18.02 -15.11
N ILE A 3 -10.89 17.16 -15.27
CA ILE A 3 -9.78 17.04 -14.30
C ILE A 3 -8.89 18.28 -14.44
N PRO A 4 -8.58 19.00 -13.34
CA PRO A 4 -7.70 20.17 -13.39
C PRO A 4 -6.32 19.85 -14.01
N ALA A 5 -5.77 20.78 -14.78
CA ALA A 5 -4.48 20.61 -15.47
C ALA A 5 -3.32 20.32 -14.49
N SER A 6 -3.36 20.89 -13.28
CA SER A 6 -2.38 20.62 -12.21
C SER A 6 -2.43 19.16 -11.74
N THR A 7 -3.63 18.60 -11.55
CA THR A 7 -3.82 17.19 -11.20
C THR A 7 -3.32 16.27 -12.30
N ARG A 8 -3.60 16.61 -13.58
CA ARG A 8 -3.10 15.84 -14.72
C ARG A 8 -1.58 15.79 -14.77
N ARG A 9 -0.92 16.96 -14.67
CA ARG A 9 0.56 17.05 -14.65
C ARG A 9 1.17 16.26 -13.49
N LYS A 10 0.57 16.34 -12.30
CA LYS A 10 1.01 15.55 -11.14
C LYS A 10 0.93 14.05 -11.40
N THR A 11 -0.21 13.57 -11.91
CA THR A 11 -0.39 12.15 -12.24
C THR A 11 0.59 11.67 -13.31
N GLU A 12 0.85 12.47 -14.35
CA GLU A 12 1.85 12.15 -15.38
C GLU A 12 3.26 12.06 -14.78
N GLN A 13 3.63 13.00 -13.91
CA GLN A 13 4.91 12.96 -13.22
C GLN A 13 5.05 11.69 -12.36
N GLN A 14 4.00 11.33 -11.61
CA GLN A 14 4.01 10.14 -10.76
C GLN A 14 4.14 8.85 -11.57
N ARG A 15 3.56 8.80 -12.77
CA ARG A 15 3.75 7.68 -13.71
C ARG A 15 5.19 7.59 -14.22
N ARG A 16 5.82 8.73 -14.54
CA ARG A 16 7.22 8.77 -14.98
C ARG A 16 8.18 8.31 -13.89
N ASP A 17 7.89 8.71 -12.65
CA ASP A 17 8.71 8.38 -11.49
C ASP A 17 8.44 6.96 -10.93
N ALA A 18 7.44 6.26 -11.46
CA ALA A 18 6.95 4.99 -10.92
C ALA A 18 8.06 3.94 -10.73
N ALA A 19 8.90 3.73 -11.75
CA ALA A 19 10.00 2.77 -11.68
C ALA A 19 11.08 3.18 -10.66
N ARG A 20 11.36 4.48 -10.53
CA ARG A 20 12.33 5.01 -9.54
C ARG A 20 11.82 4.83 -8.10
N GLU A 21 10.52 4.94 -7.91
CA GLU A 21 9.88 4.84 -6.60
C GLU A 21 9.58 3.38 -6.19
N LEU A 22 9.71 2.41 -7.11
CA LEU A 22 9.44 0.99 -6.86
C LEU A 22 10.21 0.40 -5.65
N PRO A 23 11.52 0.67 -5.43
CA PRO A 23 12.22 0.18 -4.24
C PRO A 23 11.59 0.64 -2.93
N LYS A 24 11.15 1.92 -2.88
CA LYS A 24 10.42 2.49 -1.74
C LYS A 24 9.06 1.83 -1.57
N THR A 25 8.33 1.63 -2.67
CA THR A 25 7.05 0.91 -2.68
C THR A 25 7.19 -0.52 -2.17
N ARG A 26 8.25 -1.24 -2.52
CA ARG A 26 8.53 -2.59 -2.00
C ARG A 26 8.72 -2.58 -0.48
N LEU A 27 9.52 -1.65 0.05
CA LEU A 27 9.76 -1.54 1.49
C LEU A 27 8.50 -1.16 2.26
N CYS A 28 7.76 -0.15 1.80
CA CYS A 28 6.52 0.27 2.46
C CYS A 28 5.42 -0.80 2.33
N GLY A 29 5.33 -1.47 1.19
CA GLY A 29 4.37 -2.56 0.96
C GLY A 29 4.60 -3.75 1.89
N ARG A 30 5.86 -4.13 2.13
CA ARG A 30 6.22 -5.17 3.10
C ARG A 30 5.71 -4.84 4.50
N VAL A 31 5.85 -3.59 4.95
CA VAL A 31 5.34 -3.17 6.27
C VAL A 31 3.83 -3.31 6.36
N VAL A 32 3.09 -2.91 5.32
CA VAL A 32 1.62 -3.05 5.30
C VAL A 32 1.19 -4.51 5.38
N LEU A 33 1.83 -5.40 4.63
CA LEU A 33 1.49 -6.83 4.64
C LEU A 33 1.91 -7.50 5.96
N ALA A 34 3.03 -7.07 6.54
CA ALA A 34 3.57 -7.63 7.78
C ALA A 34 2.64 -7.40 8.99
N VAL A 35 1.83 -6.33 9.00
CA VAL A 35 0.77 -6.12 10.01
C VAL A 35 -0.17 -7.33 10.12
N LEU A 36 -0.43 -8.01 9.00
CA LEU A 36 -1.29 -9.20 8.98
C LEU A 36 -0.54 -10.49 9.32
N ALA A 37 0.77 -10.53 9.08
CA ALA A 37 1.60 -11.70 9.31
C ALA A 37 1.96 -11.90 10.79
N GLY A 38 2.06 -10.81 11.55
CA GLY A 38 2.31 -10.85 13.00
C GLY A 38 3.44 -9.92 13.44
N PRO A 39 3.69 -9.83 14.77
CA PRO A 39 4.64 -8.89 15.35
C PRO A 39 6.07 -9.09 14.86
N ASP A 40 6.57 -10.33 14.80
CA ASP A 40 7.95 -10.62 14.38
C ASP A 40 8.22 -10.18 12.93
N GLU A 41 7.27 -10.44 12.03
CA GLU A 41 7.37 -10.02 10.63
C GLU A 41 7.25 -8.50 10.50
N LEU A 42 6.42 -7.86 11.33
CA LEU A 42 6.29 -6.41 11.37
C LEU A 42 7.60 -5.75 11.81
N ASP A 43 8.24 -6.27 12.85
CA ASP A 43 9.52 -5.76 13.35
C ASP A 43 10.63 -5.90 12.31
N ARG A 44 10.70 -7.04 11.61
CA ARG A 44 11.63 -7.25 10.49
C ARG A 44 11.37 -6.27 9.35
N ALA A 45 10.11 -6.07 8.98
CA ALA A 45 9.74 -5.15 7.92
C ALA A 45 10.09 -3.69 8.28
N LEU A 46 9.85 -3.27 9.53
CA LEU A 46 10.21 -1.94 10.02
C LEU A 46 11.73 -1.74 10.13
N ALA A 47 12.49 -2.77 10.51
CA ALA A 47 13.95 -2.73 10.46
C ALA A 47 14.45 -2.55 9.01
N GLY A 48 13.90 -3.32 8.07
CA GLY A 48 14.22 -3.19 6.65
C GLY A 48 13.87 -1.82 6.06
N LEU A 49 12.71 -1.27 6.44
CA LEU A 49 12.27 0.08 6.04
C LEU A 49 13.27 1.14 6.50
N ARG A 50 13.66 1.11 7.80
CA ARG A 50 14.61 2.06 8.39
C ARG A 50 16.00 1.92 7.78
N SER A 51 16.46 0.71 7.53
CA SER A 51 17.74 0.47 6.86
C SER A 51 17.75 0.96 5.41
N GLY A 52 16.62 0.86 4.70
CA GLY A 52 16.54 1.23 3.29
C GLY A 52 16.26 2.72 3.04
N LEU A 53 15.51 3.38 3.92
CA LEU A 53 15.03 4.75 3.69
C LEU A 53 15.41 5.75 4.80
N GLY A 54 16.04 5.28 5.89
CA GLY A 54 16.49 6.09 7.02
C GLY A 54 15.55 6.09 8.22
N GLY A 55 16.04 6.61 9.35
CA GLY A 55 15.37 6.54 10.67
C GLY A 55 14.05 7.32 10.79
N GLY A 56 13.73 8.20 9.83
CA GLY A 56 12.44 8.90 9.78
C GLY A 56 11.27 8.03 9.31
N TRP A 57 11.53 6.79 8.87
CA TRP A 57 10.51 5.89 8.36
C TRP A 57 10.01 4.92 9.42
N HIS A 58 8.69 4.91 9.61
CA HIS A 58 7.96 4.07 10.55
C HIS A 58 6.61 3.63 9.97
N LEU A 59 5.84 2.87 10.76
CA LEU A 59 4.55 2.28 10.38
C LEU A 59 3.61 3.29 9.70
N VAL A 60 3.33 4.41 10.37
CA VAL A 60 2.45 5.47 9.86
C VAL A 60 2.93 6.03 8.52
N THR A 61 4.21 6.37 8.37
CA THR A 61 4.74 6.90 7.11
C THR A 61 4.70 5.88 5.96
N ALA A 62 4.87 4.59 6.26
CA ALA A 62 4.75 3.53 5.26
C ALA A 62 3.31 3.41 4.74
N PHE A 63 2.32 3.43 5.65
CA PHE A 63 0.90 3.41 5.29
C PHE A 63 0.46 4.69 4.55
N GLN A 64 0.93 5.86 4.98
CA GLN A 64 0.67 7.13 4.30
C GLN A 64 1.22 7.12 2.86
N PHE A 65 2.46 6.64 2.66
CA PHE A 65 3.03 6.49 1.33
C PHE A 65 2.23 5.50 0.49
N MET A 66 1.96 4.30 1.04
CA MET A 66 1.28 3.23 0.32
C MET A 66 -0.16 3.57 -0.05
N SER A 67 -0.86 4.43 0.69
CA SER A 67 -2.23 4.87 0.34
C SER A 67 -2.26 5.85 -0.85
N GLY A 68 -1.11 6.40 -1.26
CA GLY A 68 -1.01 7.39 -2.32
C GLY A 68 -0.98 6.83 -3.75
N GLN A 69 -1.26 7.69 -4.75
CA GLN A 69 -1.20 7.33 -6.17
C GLN A 69 0.20 6.92 -6.65
N GLN A 70 1.27 7.49 -6.07
CA GLN A 70 2.64 7.12 -6.46
C GLN A 70 2.89 5.63 -6.21
N ALA A 71 2.49 5.11 -5.06
CA ALA A 71 2.63 3.69 -4.74
C ALA A 71 1.83 2.80 -5.70
N PHE A 72 0.63 3.23 -6.11
CA PHE A 72 -0.18 2.52 -7.10
C PHE A 72 0.50 2.44 -8.48
N PHE A 73 1.09 3.53 -8.97
CA PHE A 73 1.82 3.49 -10.24
C PHE A 73 3.10 2.67 -10.14
N SER A 74 3.85 2.84 -9.06
CA SER A 74 5.07 2.07 -8.82
C SER A 74 4.80 0.56 -8.71
N ALA A 75 3.72 0.14 -8.04
CA ALA A 75 3.32 -1.26 -7.96
C ALA A 75 3.06 -1.89 -9.35
N GLN A 76 2.58 -1.10 -10.33
CA GLN A 76 2.33 -1.60 -11.68
C GLN A 76 3.59 -1.86 -12.50
N CYS A 77 4.74 -1.34 -12.06
CA CYS A 77 6.04 -1.59 -12.69
C CYS A 77 6.67 -2.93 -12.28
N GLU A 78 6.01 -3.69 -11.42
CA GLU A 78 6.52 -4.96 -10.88
C GLU A 78 6.02 -6.17 -11.68
N ASP A 79 6.73 -7.30 -11.55
CA ASP A 79 6.32 -8.60 -12.10
C ASP A 79 5.02 -9.12 -11.46
N ASP A 80 4.24 -9.94 -12.18
CA ASP A 80 2.83 -10.22 -11.86
C ASP A 80 2.54 -10.68 -10.41
N ALA A 81 3.39 -11.54 -9.83
CA ALA A 81 3.21 -12.00 -8.46
C ALA A 81 3.47 -10.88 -7.44
N ALA A 82 4.63 -10.21 -7.52
CA ALA A 82 4.99 -9.15 -6.59
C ALA A 82 4.14 -7.88 -6.81
N LYS A 83 3.68 -7.62 -8.04
CA LYS A 83 2.70 -6.60 -8.37
C LYS A 83 1.38 -6.83 -7.65
N SER A 84 0.88 -8.06 -7.63
CA SER A 84 -0.36 -8.41 -6.94
C SER A 84 -0.28 -8.09 -5.45
N ASP A 85 0.84 -8.45 -4.80
CA ASP A 85 1.10 -8.14 -3.39
C ASP A 85 1.19 -6.64 -3.13
N LEU A 86 1.88 -5.88 -3.98
CA LEU A 86 2.01 -4.43 -3.82
C LEU A 86 0.68 -3.70 -4.05
N LEU A 87 -0.13 -4.18 -4.99
CA LEU A 87 -1.48 -3.65 -5.22
C LEU A 87 -2.42 -3.98 -4.05
N LEU A 88 -2.31 -5.17 -3.46
CA LEU A 88 -3.01 -5.51 -2.23
C LEU A 88 -2.60 -4.60 -1.08
N ALA A 89 -1.29 -4.41 -0.87
CA ALA A 89 -0.76 -3.50 0.14
C ALA A 89 -1.25 -2.06 -0.06
N HIS A 90 -1.28 -1.56 -1.30
CA HIS A 90 -1.86 -0.25 -1.62
C HIS A 90 -3.34 -0.15 -1.21
N ARG A 91 -4.14 -1.16 -1.56
CA ARG A 91 -5.58 -1.19 -1.24
C ARG A 91 -5.83 -1.25 0.26
N ILE A 92 -5.08 -2.07 0.99
CA ILE A 92 -5.13 -2.14 2.46
C ILE A 92 -4.78 -0.78 3.06
N ALA A 93 -3.66 -0.19 2.65
CA ALA A 93 -3.23 1.11 3.17
C ALA A 93 -4.26 2.21 2.90
N LYS A 94 -4.86 2.21 1.72
CA LYS A 94 -5.92 3.16 1.36
C LYS A 94 -7.16 2.99 2.23
N ALA A 95 -7.65 1.76 2.41
CA ALA A 95 -8.79 1.49 3.28
C ALA A 95 -8.50 1.87 4.74
N SER A 96 -7.28 1.60 5.24
CA SER A 96 -6.86 2.00 6.58
C SER A 96 -6.77 3.53 6.74
N ALA A 97 -6.37 4.25 5.69
CA ALA A 97 -6.37 5.72 5.68
C ALA A 97 -7.79 6.30 5.75
N GLU A 98 -8.70 5.76 4.94
CA GLU A 98 -10.11 6.16 4.90
C GLU A 98 -10.82 5.88 6.22
N ALA A 99 -10.45 4.78 6.90
CA ALA A 99 -10.94 4.43 8.23
C ALA A 99 -10.29 5.24 9.38
N GLN A 100 -9.36 6.17 9.09
CA GLN A 100 -8.55 6.90 10.07
C GLN A 100 -7.79 5.96 11.04
N ALA A 101 -7.53 4.72 10.63
CA ALA A 101 -6.89 3.71 11.45
C ALA A 101 -5.37 3.91 11.53
N ILE A 102 -4.77 4.55 10.52
CA ILE A 102 -3.32 4.83 10.51
C ILE A 102 -2.93 5.79 11.65
N THR A 103 -3.81 6.70 12.04
CA THR A 103 -3.55 7.68 13.11
C THR A 103 -3.93 7.17 14.50
N ARG A 104 -4.70 6.08 14.58
CA ARG A 104 -5.02 5.38 15.83
C ARG A 104 -3.90 4.39 16.10
N LEU A 105 -3.06 4.68 17.10
CA LEU A 105 -1.81 3.95 17.39
C LEU A 105 -2.00 2.49 17.85
N ASP A 106 -3.23 2.01 18.01
CA ASP A 106 -3.49 0.64 18.43
C ASP A 106 -3.29 -0.34 17.26
N LEU A 107 -2.26 -1.18 17.39
CA LEU A 107 -1.89 -2.19 16.41
C LEU A 107 -3.01 -3.22 16.20
N GLU A 108 -3.79 -3.56 17.22
CA GLU A 108 -4.89 -4.53 17.10
C GLU A 108 -6.03 -3.94 16.25
N VAL A 109 -6.35 -2.65 16.45
CA VAL A 109 -7.32 -1.93 15.63
C VAL A 109 -6.83 -1.84 14.19
N LEU A 110 -5.56 -1.47 13.99
CA LEU A 110 -4.98 -1.39 12.65
C LEU A 110 -5.00 -2.76 11.95
N LYS A 111 -4.66 -3.83 12.67
CA LYS A 111 -4.68 -5.21 12.16
C LYS A 111 -6.09 -5.65 11.78
N ALA A 112 -7.09 -5.37 12.61
CA ALA A 112 -8.49 -5.66 12.32
C ALA A 112 -8.97 -4.93 11.05
N VAL A 113 -8.62 -3.65 10.90
CA VAL A 113 -8.96 -2.86 9.70
C VAL A 113 -8.24 -3.41 8.46
N CYS A 114 -6.96 -3.77 8.59
CA CYS A 114 -6.20 -4.38 7.49
C CYS A 114 -6.79 -5.73 7.07
N ALA A 115 -7.22 -6.56 8.04
CA ALA A 115 -7.82 -7.86 7.77
C ALA A 115 -9.16 -7.71 7.06
N ALA A 116 -10.02 -6.80 7.52
CA ALA A 116 -11.28 -6.47 6.86
C ALA A 116 -11.07 -5.94 5.44
N ALA A 117 -10.06 -5.10 5.23
CA ALA A 117 -9.70 -4.59 3.91
C ALA A 117 -9.23 -5.71 2.97
N LYS A 118 -8.38 -6.62 3.44
CA LYS A 118 -7.94 -7.79 2.67
C LYS A 118 -9.12 -8.65 2.24
N THR A 119 -10.06 -8.92 3.14
CA THR A 119 -11.27 -9.70 2.83
C THR A 119 -12.13 -9.03 1.77
N LYS A 120 -12.38 -7.72 1.88
CA LYS A 120 -13.14 -6.96 0.87
C LYS A 120 -12.48 -7.02 -0.51
N VAL A 121 -11.16 -6.88 -0.56
CA VAL A 121 -10.40 -6.98 -1.82
C VAL A 121 -10.51 -8.37 -2.45
N ALA A 122 -10.48 -9.43 -1.64
CA ALA A 122 -10.64 -10.80 -2.12
C ALA A 122 -12.07 -11.06 -2.68
N HIS A 123 -13.11 -10.56 -2.02
CA HIS A 123 -14.49 -10.68 -2.51
C HIS A 123 -14.69 -9.93 -3.83
N SER A 124 -14.22 -8.70 -3.95
CA SER A 124 -14.32 -7.95 -5.21
C SER A 124 -13.54 -8.59 -6.37
N ALA A 125 -12.49 -9.37 -6.09
CA ALA A 125 -11.80 -10.12 -7.13
C ALA A 125 -12.64 -11.33 -7.60
N ALA A 126 -13.21 -12.09 -6.66
CA ALA A 126 -14.07 -13.23 -6.95
C ALA A 126 -15.36 -12.82 -7.69
N ASP A 127 -15.96 -11.68 -7.33
CA ASP A 127 -17.16 -11.15 -7.99
C ASP A 127 -16.89 -10.77 -9.45
N VAL A 128 -15.70 -10.26 -9.76
CA VAL A 128 -15.31 -9.90 -11.14
C VAL A 128 -15.12 -11.15 -12.00
N GLU A 129 -14.57 -12.22 -11.43
CA GLU A 129 -14.40 -13.50 -12.12
C GLU A 129 -15.74 -14.21 -12.37
N ALA A 130 -16.69 -14.12 -11.43
CA ALA A 130 -18.02 -14.72 -11.59
C ALA A 130 -18.89 -14.03 -12.66
N HIS A 131 -18.62 -12.77 -12.99
CA HIS A 131 -19.37 -12.00 -13.99
C HIS A 131 -18.76 -12.02 -15.40
N HIS A 132 -17.62 -12.69 -15.61
CA HIS A 132 -16.96 -12.83 -16.92
C HIS A 132 -16.82 -14.31 -17.38
N GLY A 133 -17.54 -15.23 -16.74
CA GLY A 133 -17.66 -16.64 -17.13
C GLY A 133 -18.87 -16.91 -18.02
#